data_AF-W7JER2-F1
#
_entry.id   AF-W7JER2-F1
#
_cell.length_a   1.000
_cell.length_b   1.000
_cell.length_c   1.000
_cell.angle_alpha   90.00
_cell.angle_beta   90.00
_cell.angle_gamma   90.00
#
_symmetry.space_group_name_H-M   'P 1'
#
loop_
_entity.id
_entity.type
_entity.pdbx_description
1 polymer ?
#
loop_
_entity_poly.entity_id
_entity_poly.type
_entity_poly.pdbx_seq_one_letter_code
_entity_poly.pdbx_strand_id
1 'polypeptide(L)' 'MLDLVTTGMTNRGIGSALGITERTAREHIARIMLKLGAGSRVEVAVMATRRDLLPRAEAADRHEPG' A
#
# COMPACT_ATOMS: atom_id res chain seq x y z
N MET A 1 -3.80 0.60 0.41
CA MET A 1 -2.64 0.97 1.28
C MET A 1 -1.35 0.30 0.82
N LEU A 2 -1.34 -1.00 0.53
CA LEU A 2 -0.14 -1.71 0.07
C LEU A 2 0.52 -1.00 -1.13
N ASP A 3 -0.28 -0.55 -2.12
CA ASP A 3 0.19 0.22 -3.27
C ASP A 3 0.88 1.54 -2.88
N LEU A 4 0.39 2.23 -1.85
CA LEU A 4 1.00 3.47 -1.38
C LEU A 4 2.33 3.23 -0.65
N VAL A 5 2.48 2.05 -0.04
CA VAL A 5 3.75 1.65 0.60
C VAL A 5 4.78 1.33 -0.48
N THR A 6 4.38 0.68 -1.58
CA THR A 6 5.26 0.30 -2.69
C THR A 6 5.71 1.50 -3.53
N THR A 7 4.92 2.57 -3.61
CA THR A 7 5.33 3.84 -4.24
C THR A 7 6.30 4.67 -3.38
N GLY A 8 6.65 4.22 -2.18
CA GLY A 8 7.60 4.91 -1.31
C GLY A 8 7.01 6.06 -0.48
N MET A 9 5.69 6.24 -0.45
CA MET A 9 5.07 7.31 0.35
C MET A 9 5.43 7.21 1.84
N THR A 10 5.51 8.35 2.52
CA THR A 10 5.69 8.40 3.97
C THR A 10 4.40 8.00 4.69
N ASN A 11 4.49 7.59 5.96
CA ASN A 11 3.30 7.28 6.77
C ASN A 11 2.31 8.45 6.82
N ARG A 12 2.82 9.69 6.80
CA ARG A 12 2.01 10.91 6.77
C ARG A 12 1.28 11.04 5.43
N GLY A 13 1.99 10.86 4.32
CA GLY A 13 1.38 10.88 2.99
C GLY A 13 0.33 9.79 2.82
N ILE A 14 0.59 8.58 3.32
CA ILE A 14 -0.37 7.47 3.34
C ILE A 14 -1.59 7.84 4.19
N GLY A 15 -1.37 8.46 5.36
CA GLY A 15 -2.44 8.96 6.22
C GLY A 15 -3.33 9.96 5.49
N SER A 16 -2.73 10.98 4.86
CA SER A 16 -3.44 11.98 4.07
C SER A 16 -4.21 11.37 2.90
N ALA A 17 -3.61 10.43 2.15
CA ALA A 17 -4.26 9.79 1.01
C ALA A 17 -5.46 8.91 1.41
N LEU A 18 -5.46 8.37 2.62
CA LEU A 18 -6.50 7.46 3.11
C LEU A 18 -7.45 8.12 4.12
N GLY A 19 -7.27 9.42 4.43
CA GLY A 19 -8.08 10.12 5.44
C GLY A 19 -7.88 9.61 6.87
N ILE A 20 -6.72 9.02 7.19
CA ILE A 20 -6.39 8.47 8.52
C ILE A 20 -5.19 9.17 9.14
N THR A 21 -5.00 9.01 10.45
CA THR A 21 -3.82 9.58 11.12
C THR A 21 -2.53 8.86 10.72
N GLU A 22 -1.39 9.57 10.80
CA GLU A 22 -0.06 8.97 10.58
C GLU A 22 0.18 7.76 11.49
N ARG A 23 -0.30 7.83 12.75
CA ARG A 23 -0.22 6.72 13.70
C ARG A 23 -0.98 5.49 13.21
N THR A 24 -2.22 5.69 12.75
CA THR A 24 -3.06 4.63 12.21
C THR A 24 -2.42 4.00 10.96
N ALA A 25 -1.87 4.83 10.06
CA ALA A 25 -1.11 4.35 8.90
C ALA A 25 0.08 3.48 9.32
N ARG A 26 0.86 3.91 10.32
CA ARG A 26 2.00 3.16 10.86
C ARG A 26 1.57 1.79 11.43
N GLU A 27 0.50 1.75 12.20
CA GLU A 27 -0.03 0.50 12.76
C GLU A 27 -0.52 -0.46 11.66
N HIS A 28 -1.16 0.05 10.61
CA HIS A 28 -1.57 -0.77 9.47
C HIS A 28 -0.36 -1.33 8.70
N ILE A 29 0.66 -0.52 8.46
CA ILE A 29 1.90 -0.96 7.79
C ILE A 29 2.60 -2.05 8.62
N ALA A 30 2.66 -1.92 9.94
CA ALA A 30 3.20 -2.94 10.83
C ALA A 30 2.44 -4.28 10.72
N ARG A 31 1.10 -4.23 10.67
CA ARG A 31 0.27 -5.43 10.47
C ARG A 31 0.46 -6.05 9.08
N ILE A 32 0.63 -5.24 8.04
CA ILE A 32 0.92 -5.71 6.68
C ILE A 32 2.29 -6.40 6.66
N MET A 33 3.32 -5.80 7.25
CA MET A 33 4.64 -6.40 7.39
C MET A 33 4.57 -7.76 8.09
N LEU A 34 3.85 -7.84 9.21
CA LEU A 34 3.66 -9.09 9.95
C LEU A 34 2.99 -10.18 9.09
N LYS A 35 1.93 -9.83 8.36
CA LYS A 35 1.21 -10.76 7.49
C LYS A 35 2.05 -11.25 6.31
N LEU A 36 2.97 -10.42 5.81
CA LEU A 36 3.84 -10.76 4.69
C LEU A 36 5.15 -11.42 5.13
N GLY A 37 5.44 -11.43 6.44
CA GLY A 37 6.73 -11.86 6.99
C GLY A 37 7.87 -10.92 6.61
N ALA A 38 7.59 -9.64 6.39
CA ALA A 38 8.57 -8.64 5.98
C ALA A 38 9.19 -7.95 7.21
N GLY A 39 10.51 -7.86 7.26
CA GLY A 39 11.28 -7.10 8.26
C GLY A 39 11.39 -5.61 7.95
N SER A 40 11.08 -5.20 6.71
CA SER A 40 11.14 -3.79 6.31
C SER A 40 10.08 -3.41 5.27
N ARG A 41 9.80 -2.11 5.16
CA ARG A 41 8.91 -1.57 4.11
C ARG A 41 9.44 -1.83 2.69
N VAL A 42 10.76 -1.92 2.52
CA VAL A 42 11.38 -2.23 1.22
C VAL A 42 11.10 -3.67 0.86
N GLU A 43 11.25 -4.58 1.83
CA GLU A 43 10.87 -5.98 1.65
C GLU A 43 9.38 -6.13 1.32
N VAL A 44 8.49 -5.36 1.97
CA VAL A 44 7.07 -5.33 1.60
C VAL A 44 6.88 -4.94 0.13
N ALA A 45 7.56 -3.90 -0.34
CA ALA A 45 7.45 -3.46 -1.72
C ALA A 45 7.93 -4.56 -2.70
N VAL A 46 9.09 -5.15 -2.43
CA VAL A 46 9.65 -6.24 -3.24
C VAL A 46 8.74 -7.46 -3.24
N MET A 47 8.21 -7.86 -2.08
CA MET A 47 7.29 -9.00 -1.97
C MET A 47 5.97 -8.73 -2.68
N ALA A 48 5.43 -7.51 -2.59
CA ALA A 48 4.19 -7.14 -3.23
C ALA A 48 4.30 -7.17 -4.76
N THR A 49 5.43 -6.70 -5.31
CA THR A 49 5.74 -6.79 -6.75
C THR A 49 5.96 -8.25 -7.19
N ARG A 50 6.64 -9.08 -6.38
CA ARG A 50 6.97 -10.46 -6.76
C ARG A 50 5.80 -11.45 -6.65
N ARG A 51 4.82 -11.17 -5.81
CA ARG A 51 3.71 -12.09 -5.51
C ARG A 51 2.40 -11.71 -6.20
N ASP A 52 2.40 -10.76 -7.14
CA ASP A 52 1.17 -10.17 -7.73
C ASP A 52 0.14 -9.75 -6.65
N LEU A 53 0.63 -9.32 -5.48
CA LEU A 53 -0.23 -8.91 -4.36
C LEU A 53 -0.74 -7.47 -4.51
N LEU A 54 -0.16 -6.74 -5.46
CA LEU A 54 -0.77 -5.51 -5.94
C LEU A 54 -1.95 -5.93 -6.82
N PRO A 55 -3.14 -5.36 -6.63
CA PRO A 55 -4.18 -5.54 -7.63
C PRO A 55 -3.58 -5.16 -8.99
N ARG A 56 -3.59 -6.09 -9.95
CA ARG A 56 -3.43 -5.73 -11.36
C ARG A 56 -4.37 -4.57 -11.56
N ALA A 57 -3.89 -3.45 -12.07
CA ALA A 57 -4.69 -2.26 -12.34
C ALA A 57 -5.68 -2.52 -13.49
N GLU A 58 -6.46 -3.60 -13.40
CA GLU A 58 -7.47 -4.01 -14.36
C GLU A 58 -8.83 -3.60 -13.79
N ALA A 59 -9.49 -2.69 -14.53
CA ALA A 59 -10.88 -2.22 -14.40
C ALA A 59 -11.19 -0.94 -13.60
N ALA A 60 -10.32 0.08 -13.62
CA ALA A 60 -10.77 1.48 -13.45
C ALA A 60 -10.61 2.34 -14.72
N ASP A 61 -10.27 1.72 -15.86
CA ASP A 61 -10.55 2.25 -17.20
C ASP A 61 -12.04 2.08 -17.58
N ARG A 62 -12.94 2.34 -16.63
CA ARG A 62 -14.37 2.56 -16.90
C ARG A 62 -14.76 3.91 -16.32
N HIS A 63 -14.14 4.95 -16.86
CA HIS A 63 -14.79 6.24 -17.02
C HIS A 63 -15.39 6.25 -18.42
N GLU A 64 -16.64 5.81 -18.54
CA GLU A 64 -17.52 6.29 -19.61
C GLU A 64 -18.22 7.54 -19.04
N PRO A 65 -17.85 8.76 -19.48
CA PRO A 65 -18.76 9.89 -19.43
C PRO A 65 -19.61 9.85 -20.72
N GLY A 66 -20.90 9.54 -20.61
CA GLY A 66 -21.83 9.59 -21.73
C GLY A 66 -23.07 8.73 -21.53
#